data_AF-A0A535DRY9-F1
#
_entry.id   AF-A0A535DRY9-F1
#
_cell.length_a   1.000
_cell.length_b   1.000
_cell.length_c   1.000
_cell.angle_alpha   90.00
_cell.angle_beta   90.00
_cell.angle_gamma   90.00
#
_symmetry.space_group_name_H-M   'P 1'
#
loop_
_entity.id
_entity.type
_entity.pdbx_description
1 polymer ?
#
loop_
_entity_poly.entity_id
_entity_poly.type
_entity_poly.pdbx_seq_one_letter_code
_entity_poly.pdbx_strand_id
1 'polypeptide(L)'
;MNAQPHGTIAGYPEIIVVLGGGVLPDGKPPRTEAATMADVIVAAGIGGERIFLEDESRDTIGNAIYVAERYLGALAPRPVYVVTSPFHLQRS
;
A
#
# COMPACT_ATOMS: atom_id res chain seq x y z
N MET A 1 25.87 9.60 8.73
CA MET A 1 25.29 8.71 7.71
C MET A 1 24.21 9.52 7.02
N ASN A 2 24.51 10.12 5.87
CA ASN A 2 23.57 11.01 5.18
C ASN A 2 22.59 10.12 4.40
N ALA A 3 21.35 10.03 4.88
CA ALA A 3 20.27 9.47 4.08
C ALA A 3 20.18 10.31 2.80
N GLN A 4 20.52 9.70 1.66
CA GLN A 4 20.19 10.25 0.36
C GLN A 4 18.66 10.48 0.34
N PRO A 5 18.15 11.62 -0.15
CA PRO A 5 16.72 11.83 -0.24
C PRO A 5 16.17 10.79 -1.21
N HIS A 6 15.56 9.73 -0.67
CA HIS A 6 14.82 8.75 -1.44
C HIS A 6 13.70 9.53 -2.15
N GLY A 7 13.66 9.51 -3.48
CA GLY A 7 12.63 10.22 -4.24
C GLY A 7 11.23 9.83 -3.76
N THR A 8 10.30 10.78 -3.75
CA THR A 8 8.91 10.52 -3.35
C THR A 8 8.10 10.05 -4.55
N ILE A 9 6.99 9.33 -4.31
CA ILE A 9 6.04 8.92 -5.36
C ILE A 9 5.40 10.09 -6.13
N ALA A 10 5.55 11.32 -5.64
CA ALA A 10 5.18 12.54 -6.36
C ALA A 10 6.04 12.75 -7.62
N GLY A 11 7.30 12.31 -7.61
CA GLY A 11 8.21 12.40 -8.77
C GLY A 11 7.97 11.35 -9.87
N TYR A 12 7.04 10.42 -9.66
CA TYR A 12 6.78 9.27 -10.53
C TYR A 12 5.28 9.16 -10.84
N PRO A 13 4.70 10.06 -11.65
CA PRO A 13 3.26 10.14 -11.89
C PRO A 13 2.64 8.87 -12.51
N GLU A 14 3.43 8.06 -13.19
CA GLU A 14 3.03 6.79 -13.81
C GLU A 14 2.83 5.64 -12.82
N ILE A 15 3.30 5.80 -11.57
CA ILE A 15 3.18 4.75 -10.54
C ILE A 15 1.79 4.79 -9.92
N ILE A 16 1.16 3.62 -9.83
CA ILE A 16 -0.05 3.39 -9.04
C ILE A 16 0.36 2.81 -7.68
N VAL A 17 -0.35 3.18 -6.62
CA VAL A 17 -0.09 2.72 -5.26
C VAL A 17 -1.29 1.91 -4.76
N VAL A 18 -1.01 0.70 -4.30
CA VAL A 18 -2.01 -0.14 -3.60
C VAL A 18 -1.64 -0.16 -2.12
N LEU A 19 -2.57 0.24 -1.26
CA LEU A 19 -2.38 0.32 0.19
C LEU A 19 -3.10 -0.86 0.84
N GLY A 20 -2.34 -1.75 1.47
CA GLY A 20 -2.85 -2.92 2.17
C GLY A 20 -2.95 -2.71 3.68
N GLY A 21 -4.03 -3.18 4.28
CA GLY A 21 -4.22 -3.25 5.73
C GLY A 21 -5.64 -2.91 6.16
N GLY A 22 -6.32 -3.86 6.79
CA GLY A 22 -7.67 -3.71 7.32
C GLY A 22 -7.76 -2.97 8.65
N VAL A 23 -8.84 -3.23 9.39
CA VAL A 23 -9.03 -2.68 10.75
C VAL A 23 -8.13 -3.42 11.73
N LEU A 24 -7.53 -2.67 12.66
CA LEU A 24 -6.73 -3.24 13.74
C LEU A 24 -7.52 -4.29 14.56
N PRO A 25 -6.85 -5.29 15.16
CA PRO A 25 -7.53 -6.37 15.89
C PRO A 25 -8.45 -5.90 17.03
N ASP A 26 -8.18 -4.73 17.63
CA ASP A 26 -8.98 -4.13 18.69
C ASP A 26 -10.18 -3.31 18.16
N GLY A 27 -10.35 -3.24 16.84
CA GLY A 27 -11.41 -2.51 16.17
C GLY A 27 -11.27 -0.98 16.26
N LYS A 28 -10.12 -0.47 16.73
CA LYS A 28 -9.94 0.97 17.01
C LYS A 28 -8.62 1.50 16.43
N PRO A 29 -8.65 2.62 15.69
CA PRO A 29 -9.85 3.33 15.21
C PRO A 29 -10.69 2.42 14.29
N PRO A 30 -12.00 2.71 14.07
CA PRO A 30 -12.84 1.93 13.16
C PRO A 30 -12.42 2.06 11.69
N ARG A 31 -11.32 2.75 11.43
CA ARG A 31 -10.76 3.02 10.11
C ARG A 31 -9.61 2.06 9.85
N THR A 32 -9.52 1.62 8.62
CA THR A 32 -8.49 0.68 8.17
C THR A 32 -7.13 1.38 8.08
N GLU A 33 -6.06 0.60 8.20
CA GLU A 33 -4.69 1.08 7.99
C GLU A 33 -4.51 1.63 6.57
N ALA A 34 -5.08 0.94 5.56
CA ALA A 34 -5.07 1.35 4.17
C ALA A 34 -5.70 2.74 3.96
N ALA A 35 -6.91 2.97 4.49
CA ALA A 35 -7.57 4.26 4.37
C ALA A 35 -6.80 5.36 5.11
N THR A 36 -6.23 5.04 6.27
CA THR A 36 -5.39 5.97 7.03
C THR A 36 -4.16 6.41 6.24
N MET A 37 -3.49 5.49 5.57
CA MET A 37 -2.34 5.81 4.72
C MET A 37 -2.76 6.60 3.46
N ALA A 38 -3.94 6.35 2.90
CA ALA A 38 -4.45 7.09 1.74
C ALA A 38 -4.55 8.59 2.04
N ASP A 39 -5.07 8.96 3.22
CA ASP A 39 -5.16 10.36 3.63
C ASP A 39 -3.78 11.01 3.74
N VAL A 40 -2.78 10.28 4.26
CA VAL A 40 -1.40 10.77 4.36
C VAL A 40 -0.84 11.08 2.97
N ILE A 41 -1.06 10.18 2.01
CA ILE A 41 -0.57 10.33 0.64
C ILE A 41 -1.29 11.47 -0.09
N VAL A 42 -2.61 11.60 0.08
CA VAL A 42 -3.40 12.70 -0.51
C VAL A 42 -2.99 14.04 0.10
N ALA A 43 -2.80 14.10 1.42
CA ALA A 43 -2.30 15.30 2.11
C ALA A 43 -0.89 15.70 1.65
N ALA A 44 -0.09 14.76 1.15
CA ALA A 44 1.20 15.02 0.53
C ALA A 44 1.10 15.50 -0.94
N GLY A 45 -0.11 15.73 -1.47
CA GLY A 45 -0.35 16.30 -2.79
C GLY A 45 -0.43 15.29 -3.92
N ILE A 46 -0.63 14.00 -3.62
CA ILE A 46 -0.73 12.94 -4.63
C ILE A 46 -2.20 12.68 -4.93
N GLY A 47 -2.52 12.66 -6.23
CA GLY A 47 -3.86 12.45 -6.72
C GLY A 47 -4.45 11.11 -6.25
N GLY A 48 -5.65 11.16 -5.67
CA GLY A 48 -6.35 9.99 -5.15
C GLY A 48 -6.71 8.97 -6.23
N GLU A 49 -6.78 9.38 -7.49
CA GLU A 49 -6.99 8.48 -8.65
C GLU A 49 -5.86 7.45 -8.84
N ARG A 50 -4.71 7.68 -8.19
CA ARG A 50 -3.54 6.78 -8.21
C ARG A 50 -3.52 5.81 -7.03
N ILE A 51 -4.48 5.91 -6.11
CA ILE A 51 -4.48 5.18 -4.84
C ILE A 51 -5.61 4.15 -4.84
N PHE A 52 -5.24 2.90 -4.64
CA PHE A 52 -6.17 1.78 -4.52
C PHE A 52 -6.06 1.19 -3.13
N LEU A 53 -7.19 0.78 -2.56
CA LEU A 53 -7.26 0.25 -1.20
C LEU A 53 -7.46 -1.26 -1.22
N GLU A 54 -6.68 -1.94 -0.39
CA GLU A 54 -6.97 -3.27 0.10
C GLU A 54 -7.14 -3.15 1.62
N ASP A 55 -8.39 -3.18 2.08
CA ASP A 55 -8.77 -2.79 3.43
C ASP A 55 -9.53 -3.89 4.19
N GLU A 56 -9.40 -5.14 3.72
CA GLU A 56 -10.10 -6.31 4.27
C GLU A 56 -9.16 -7.33 4.90
N SER A 57 -7.90 -7.37 4.48
CA SER A 57 -6.89 -8.27 5.02
C SER A 57 -6.65 -8.04 6.52
N ARG A 58 -6.33 -9.13 7.21
CA ARG A 58 -5.94 -9.12 8.63
C ARG A 58 -4.51 -9.60 8.86
N ASP A 59 -3.83 -9.97 7.78
CA ASP A 59 -2.47 -10.49 7.82
C ASP A 59 -1.75 -10.23 6.48
N THR A 60 -0.46 -10.58 6.46
CA THR A 60 0.41 -10.30 5.32
C THR A 60 0.10 -11.16 4.10
N ILE A 61 -0.39 -12.39 4.28
CA ILE A 61 -0.72 -13.27 3.16
C ILE A 61 -2.02 -12.80 2.49
N GLY A 62 -3.01 -12.40 3.30
CA GLY A 62 -4.27 -11.82 2.84
C GLY A 62 -4.07 -10.57 1.98
N ASN A 63 -3.14 -9.67 2.38
CA ASN A 63 -2.76 -8.53 1.55
C ASN A 63 -2.39 -8.99 0.12
N ALA A 64 -1.46 -9.95 0.00
CA ALA A 64 -0.96 -10.40 -1.29
C ALA A 64 -2.06 -11.05 -2.16
N ILE A 65 -2.93 -11.87 -1.54
CA ILE A 65 -4.04 -12.54 -2.23
C ILE A 65 -5.05 -11.51 -2.75
N TYR A 66 -5.56 -10.63 -1.88
CA TYR A 66 -6.59 -9.67 -2.28
C TYR A 66 -6.07 -8.65 -3.28
N VAL A 67 -4.81 -8.21 -3.16
CA VAL A 67 -4.18 -7.35 -4.17
C VAL A 67 -4.07 -8.07 -5.52
N ALA A 68 -3.62 -9.33 -5.53
CA ALA A 68 -3.50 -10.10 -6.74
C ALA A 68 -4.84 -10.30 -7.45
N GLU A 69 -5.87 -10.72 -6.70
CA GLU A 69 -7.21 -10.97 -7.21
C GLU A 69 -7.89 -9.70 -7.75
N ARG A 70 -7.79 -8.57 -7.03
CA ARG A 70 -8.49 -7.34 -7.41
C ARG A 70 -7.80 -6.54 -8.50
N TYR A 71 -6.46 -6.53 -8.50
CA TYR A 71 -5.70 -5.53 -9.27
C TYR A 71 -4.70 -6.13 -10.24
N LEU A 72 -4.16 -7.33 -9.98
CA LEU A 72 -3.05 -7.85 -10.79
C LEU A 72 -3.48 -8.92 -11.81
N GLY A 73 -4.59 -9.64 -11.58
CA GLY A 73 -5.00 -10.76 -12.43
C GLY A 73 -5.23 -10.42 -13.91
N ALA A 74 -5.57 -9.18 -14.22
CA ALA A 74 -5.76 -8.70 -15.60
C ALA A 74 -4.50 -8.07 -16.22
N LEU A 75 -3.43 -7.88 -15.44
CA LEU A 75 -2.20 -7.25 -15.90
C LEU A 75 -1.24 -8.30 -16.47
N ALA A 76 -0.53 -7.94 -17.53
CA ALA A 76 0.63 -8.71 -17.95
C ALA A 76 1.67 -8.74 -16.81
N PRO A 77 2.30 -9.90 -16.53
CA PRO A 77 3.32 -10.01 -15.49
C PRO A 77 4.39 -8.93 -15.63
N ARG A 78 4.63 -8.22 -14.53
CA ARG A 78 5.56 -7.09 -14.47
C ARG A 78 6.13 -6.95 -13.05
N PRO A 79 7.25 -6.21 -12.88
CA PRO A 79 7.78 -5.94 -11.55
C PRO A 79 6.74 -5.27 -10.66
N VAL A 80 6.61 -5.79 -9.44
CA VAL A 80 5.84 -5.20 -8.34
C VAL A 80 6.84 -4.88 -7.22
N TYR A 81 6.77 -3.66 -6.71
CA TYR A 81 7.59 -3.24 -5.59
C TYR A 81 6.78 -3.34 -4.30
N VAL A 82 7.21 -4.21 -3.39
CA VAL A 82 6.60 -4.36 -2.07
C VAL A 82 7.32 -3.43 -1.09
N VAL A 83 6.59 -2.49 -0.51
CA VAL A 83 7.09 -1.57 0.51
C VAL A 83 6.53 -2.01 1.86
N THR A 84 7.41 -2.46 2.75
CA THR A 84 7.04 -3.03 4.06
C THR A 84 8.11 -2.71 5.10
N SER A 85 7.80 -2.95 6.38
CA SER A 85 8.78 -2.77 7.45
C SER A 85 9.83 -3.89 7.43
N PRO A 86 11.07 -3.64 7.90
CA PRO A 86 12.09 -4.69 8.01
C PRO A 86 11.64 -5.91 8.82
N PHE A 87 10.80 -5.70 9.83
CA PHE A 87 10.25 -6.76 10.68
C PHE A 87 9.24 -7.65 9.92
N HIS A 88 8.58 -7.12 8.90
CA HIS A 88 7.56 -7.83 8.11
C HIS A 88 8.11 -8.41 6.80
N LEU A 89 9.31 -8.03 6.40
CA LEU A 89 9.89 -8.33 5.10
C LEU A 89 9.93 -9.83 4.76
N GLN A 90 10.28 -10.68 5.73
CA GLN A 90 10.44 -12.12 5.47
C GLN A 90 9.12 -12.84 5.12
N ARG A 91 7.98 -12.26 5.48
CA ARG A 91 6.64 -12.84 5.25
C ARG A 91 5.78 -12.01 4.29
N SER A 92 6.34 -10.92 3.74
CA SER A 92 5.68 -10.06 2.76
C SER A 92 5.95 -10.54 1.34
#